data_AF-A0A2H5AUL9-F1
#
_entry.id   AF-A0A2H5AUL9-F1
#
_cell.length_a   1.000
_cell.length_b   1.000
_cell.length_c   1.000
_cell.angle_alpha   90.00
_cell.angle_beta   90.00
_cell.angle_gamma   90.00
#
_symmetry.space_group_name_H-M   'P 1'
#
loop_
_entity.id
_entity.type
_entity.pdbx_description
1 polymer ?
#
loop_
_entity_poly.entity_id
_entity_poly.type
_entity_poly.pdbx_seq_one_letter_code
_entity_poly.pdbx_strand_id
1 'polypeptide(L)'
;MTDHALWLLRQDRRLAELAAFPFDFDLDRAAHGHVEEVRLASGGSLETVAGDDTGGTYFVCADGSVLYADSEGAAGIIGSSVDEALELVIGLPGWRGYTRLSPDDGEEKILACVAETEDEIREYYGIDEERAELRAALGFPKRSPVELVGRLRAALLRTEPEFVLLNADEGCAYDRIGPAGPPLWEPVLAAGRADLARLREGDRTAWREVAEDPVRRRITLRAAQFDRAEGDLELLRHLLRHETRSSMTDELRLAAVLVGLRGDTADLPLLLEVRETDFDTACGLGGIPEPGASADDLKQWARALDESMFGTDPMGEPVSTWTDLARDQGMTDLARVALIRELDDIFLDQSRLRRPEAPRTLTTAPLSGLARDFEELGDLPQALRAQHLYAALQETAWDQASARRTLARLEREAGRLSQAADSLAAVRDALAAPGDGSLRCWQQVNLGRFIAEEHYRLTLALAAAGRPEEARVLLTAADAILGELSENAANGIRELAERTAARVREVN
;
A
#
# COMPACT_ATOMS: atom_id res chain seq x y z
N MET A 1 -0.06 11.02 -31.28
CA MET A 1 -1.38 10.45 -31.58
C MET A 1 -1.28 8.99 -31.18
N THR A 2 -1.71 8.63 -29.97
CA THR A 2 -1.41 7.35 -29.31
C THR A 2 -2.42 6.23 -29.57
N ASP A 3 -3.46 6.50 -30.39
CA ASP A 3 -4.56 5.56 -30.69
C ASP A 3 -4.76 5.35 -32.20
N HIS A 4 -3.73 5.59 -33.02
CA HIS A 4 -3.88 5.51 -34.47
C HIS A 4 -4.17 4.07 -34.91
N ALA A 5 -3.46 3.10 -34.35
CA ALA A 5 -3.65 1.70 -34.67
C ALA A 5 -5.04 1.21 -34.23
N LEU A 6 -5.50 1.55 -33.03
CA LEU A 6 -6.83 1.18 -32.54
C LEU A 6 -7.94 1.76 -33.44
N TRP A 7 -7.79 3.02 -33.86
CA TRP A 7 -8.72 3.63 -34.80
C TRP A 7 -8.74 2.88 -36.15
N LEU A 8 -7.58 2.52 -36.71
CA LEU A 8 -7.49 1.75 -37.94
C LEU A 8 -8.16 0.38 -37.83
N LEU A 9 -7.88 -0.37 -36.76
CA LEU A 9 -8.50 -1.67 -36.51
C LEU A 9 -10.03 -1.56 -36.41
N ARG A 10 -10.55 -0.49 -35.79
CA ARG A 10 -11.99 -0.22 -35.69
C ARG A 10 -12.64 0.14 -37.05
N GLN A 11 -11.87 0.64 -38.02
CA GLN A 11 -12.38 1.01 -39.35
C GLN A 11 -12.23 -0.10 -40.40
N ASP A 12 -11.23 -0.96 -40.26
CA ASP A 12 -10.92 -2.01 -41.22
C ASP A 12 -11.07 -3.40 -40.58
N ARG A 13 -12.15 -4.08 -40.96
CA ARG A 13 -12.47 -5.43 -40.49
C ARG A 13 -11.37 -6.44 -40.79
N ARG A 14 -10.67 -6.33 -41.93
CA ARG A 14 -9.60 -7.25 -42.27
C ARG A 14 -8.40 -7.08 -41.33
N LEU A 15 -8.07 -5.84 -40.99
CA LEU A 15 -6.99 -5.58 -40.04
C LEU A 15 -7.36 -6.05 -38.63
N ALA A 16 -8.62 -5.88 -38.22
CA ALA A 16 -9.12 -6.44 -36.95
C ALA A 16 -9.06 -7.97 -36.92
N GLU A 17 -9.46 -8.64 -38.00
CA GLU A 17 -9.38 -10.11 -38.12
C GLU A 17 -7.93 -10.60 -38.05
N LEU A 18 -6.99 -9.90 -38.70
CA LEU A 18 -5.55 -10.21 -38.62
C LEU A 18 -4.97 -9.96 -37.22
N ALA A 19 -5.41 -8.91 -36.53
CA ALA A 19 -4.97 -8.64 -35.16
C ALA A 19 -5.52 -9.68 -34.17
N ALA A 20 -6.76 -10.13 -34.36
CA ALA A 20 -7.40 -11.15 -33.54
C ALA A 20 -6.71 -12.51 -33.71
N PHE A 21 -6.41 -12.91 -34.95
CA PHE A 21 -5.68 -14.13 -35.24
C PHE A 21 -4.69 -13.87 -36.39
N PRO A 22 -3.38 -14.15 -36.20
CA PRO A 22 -2.79 -15.01 -35.16
C PRO A 22 -2.19 -14.26 -33.95
N PHE A 23 -2.51 -12.97 -33.74
CA PHE A 23 -1.82 -12.14 -32.75
C PHE A 23 -2.59 -11.90 -31.44
N ASP A 24 -3.70 -12.60 -31.18
CA ASP A 24 -4.39 -12.56 -29.88
C ASP A 24 -4.84 -11.16 -29.42
N PHE A 25 -5.17 -10.27 -30.36
CA PHE A 25 -5.72 -8.94 -30.08
C PHE A 25 -7.09 -8.77 -30.76
N ASP A 26 -8.13 -9.33 -30.13
CA ASP A 26 -9.48 -9.39 -30.67
C ASP A 26 -10.37 -8.28 -30.09
N LEU A 27 -10.81 -7.36 -30.96
CA LEU A 27 -11.71 -6.26 -30.60
C LEU A 27 -13.12 -6.73 -30.27
N ASP A 28 -13.60 -7.83 -30.87
CA ASP A 28 -14.95 -8.34 -30.63
C ASP A 28 -15.06 -8.92 -29.21
N ARG A 29 -13.93 -9.35 -28.63
CA ARG A 29 -13.86 -9.81 -27.23
C ARG A 29 -14.02 -8.69 -26.22
N ALA A 30 -13.73 -7.44 -26.57
CA ALA A 30 -13.88 -6.31 -25.66
C ALA A 30 -15.31 -6.14 -25.13
N ALA A 31 -16.32 -6.54 -25.93
CA ALA A 31 -17.73 -6.48 -25.54
C ALA A 31 -18.10 -7.45 -24.40
N HIS A 32 -17.30 -8.49 -24.15
CA HIS A 32 -17.52 -9.44 -23.07
C HIS A 32 -16.96 -8.93 -21.73
N GLY A 33 -16.08 -7.92 -21.76
CA GLY A 33 -15.35 -7.45 -20.59
C GLY A 33 -14.33 -8.48 -20.10
N HIS A 34 -13.78 -8.23 -18.93
CA HIS A 34 -12.94 -9.19 -18.22
C HIS A 34 -13.82 -10.22 -17.50
N VAL A 35 -13.24 -11.37 -17.12
CA VAL A 35 -13.96 -12.47 -16.46
C VAL A 35 -14.61 -12.05 -15.13
N GLU A 36 -14.05 -11.03 -14.49
CA GLU A 36 -14.53 -10.43 -13.24
C GLU A 36 -14.39 -8.91 -13.28
N GLU A 37 -15.10 -8.23 -12.36
CA GLU A 37 -14.98 -6.77 -12.24
C GLU A 37 -13.61 -6.41 -11.65
N VAL A 38 -12.91 -5.50 -12.33
CA VAL A 38 -11.55 -5.09 -11.95
C VAL A 38 -11.42 -3.57 -11.91
N ARG A 39 -10.49 -3.09 -11.08
CA ARG A 39 -10.18 -1.66 -10.95
C ARG A 39 -8.69 -1.45 -10.66
N LEU A 40 -8.16 -0.27 -10.98
CA LEU A 40 -6.84 0.11 -10.52
C LEU A 40 -6.85 0.48 -9.03
N ALA A 41 -5.79 0.11 -8.31
CA ALA A 41 -5.58 0.53 -6.92
C ALA A 41 -5.47 2.06 -6.78
N SER A 42 -4.96 2.74 -7.81
CA SER A 42 -4.91 4.21 -7.91
C SER A 42 -6.27 4.86 -8.16
N GLY A 43 -7.32 4.08 -8.49
CA GLY A 43 -8.62 4.59 -8.91
C GLY A 43 -8.67 5.14 -10.34
N GLY A 44 -7.57 4.97 -11.10
CA GLY A 44 -7.53 5.33 -12.52
C GLY A 44 -8.54 4.52 -13.36
N SER A 45 -9.02 5.11 -14.45
CA SER A 45 -9.96 4.46 -15.36
C SER A 45 -9.31 3.35 -16.18
N LEU A 46 -10.08 2.30 -16.46
CA LEU A 46 -9.74 1.21 -17.37
C LEU A 46 -10.80 1.11 -18.46
N GLU A 47 -10.40 1.19 -19.72
CA GLU A 47 -11.25 0.88 -20.87
C GLU A 47 -10.82 -0.46 -21.46
N THR A 48 -11.72 -1.45 -21.47
CA THR A 48 -11.48 -2.70 -22.20
C THR A 48 -11.45 -2.42 -23.70
N VAL A 49 -10.34 -2.74 -24.38
CA VAL A 49 -10.18 -2.49 -25.82
C VAL A 49 -10.05 -3.76 -26.65
N ALA A 50 -9.59 -4.87 -26.07
CA ALA A 50 -9.47 -6.16 -26.74
C ALA A 50 -9.41 -7.30 -25.73
N GLY A 51 -9.52 -8.54 -26.21
CA GLY A 51 -9.19 -9.75 -25.46
C GLY A 51 -8.45 -10.77 -26.31
N ASP A 52 -7.97 -11.83 -25.67
CA ASP A 52 -7.35 -12.97 -26.37
C ASP A 52 -8.21 -14.25 -26.29
N ASP A 53 -7.77 -15.29 -26.98
CA ASP A 53 -8.46 -16.58 -27.05
C ASP A 53 -8.30 -17.45 -25.78
N THR A 54 -7.33 -17.11 -24.92
CA THR A 54 -7.07 -17.74 -23.62
C THR A 54 -7.87 -17.12 -22.46
N GLY A 55 -8.56 -16.00 -22.69
CA GLY A 55 -9.35 -15.29 -21.68
C GLY A 55 -8.66 -14.05 -21.11
N GLY A 56 -7.50 -13.66 -21.63
CA GLY A 56 -6.84 -12.41 -21.30
C GLY A 56 -7.55 -11.18 -21.86
N THR A 57 -7.31 -10.03 -21.24
CA THR A 57 -7.97 -8.77 -21.54
C THR A 57 -6.95 -7.63 -21.61
N TYR A 58 -7.10 -6.77 -22.62
CA TYR A 58 -6.30 -5.56 -22.79
C TYR A 58 -7.12 -4.35 -22.38
N PHE A 59 -6.58 -3.56 -21.45
CA PHE A 59 -7.17 -2.32 -20.97
C PHE A 59 -6.30 -1.14 -21.38
N VAL A 60 -6.94 -0.05 -21.81
CA VAL A 60 -6.30 1.26 -21.90
C VAL A 60 -6.50 2.00 -20.59
N CYS A 61 -5.39 2.40 -19.97
CA CYS A 61 -5.36 3.21 -18.76
C CYS A 61 -5.56 4.70 -19.10
N ALA A 62 -5.87 5.52 -18.08
CA ALA A 62 -6.10 6.96 -18.24
C ALA A 62 -4.94 7.73 -18.91
N ASP A 63 -3.70 7.25 -18.78
CA ASP A 63 -2.51 7.84 -19.39
C ASP A 63 -2.24 7.34 -20.82
N GLY A 64 -3.06 6.42 -21.33
CA GLY A 64 -2.89 5.76 -22.62
C GLY A 64 -2.06 4.48 -22.59
N SER A 65 -1.44 4.14 -21.45
CA SER A 65 -0.72 2.87 -21.30
C SER A 65 -1.67 1.68 -21.44
N VAL A 66 -1.15 0.56 -21.95
CA VAL A 66 -1.93 -0.68 -22.11
C VAL A 66 -1.55 -1.66 -21.02
N LEU A 67 -2.53 -2.00 -20.19
CA LEU A 67 -2.45 -3.04 -19.19
C LEU A 67 -3.04 -4.33 -19.78
N TYR A 68 -2.30 -5.42 -19.70
CA TYR A 68 -2.81 -6.76 -19.98
C TYR A 68 -3.10 -7.48 -18.65
N ALA A 69 -4.23 -8.18 -18.57
CA ALA A 69 -4.55 -9.09 -17.48
C ALA A 69 -4.96 -10.44 -18.04
N ASP A 70 -4.40 -11.53 -17.53
CA ASP A 70 -4.84 -12.88 -17.87
C ASP A 70 -6.00 -13.35 -16.96
N SER A 71 -6.60 -14.48 -17.33
CA SER A 71 -7.67 -15.11 -16.55
C SER A 71 -7.18 -15.85 -15.30
N GLU A 72 -5.86 -16.03 -15.14
CA GLU A 72 -5.24 -16.71 -14.00
C GLU A 72 -4.88 -15.75 -12.87
N GLY A 73 -5.22 -14.46 -13.03
CA GLY A 73 -5.03 -13.45 -12.01
C GLY A 73 -3.68 -12.74 -12.08
N ALA A 74 -3.00 -12.71 -13.23
CA ALA A 74 -1.79 -11.90 -13.42
C ALA A 74 -2.02 -10.68 -14.32
N ALA A 75 -1.38 -9.55 -14.02
CA ALA A 75 -1.49 -8.32 -14.79
C ALA A 75 -0.16 -7.57 -14.95
N GLY A 76 0.01 -6.84 -16.05
CA GLY A 76 1.21 -6.05 -16.33
C GLY A 76 1.07 -5.08 -17.49
N ILE A 77 1.79 -3.96 -17.43
CA ILE A 77 1.84 -2.98 -18.52
C ILE A 77 2.70 -3.53 -19.66
N ILE A 78 2.14 -3.53 -20.88
CA ILE A 78 2.79 -4.06 -22.08
C ILE A 78 3.12 -2.98 -23.11
N GLY A 79 2.76 -1.72 -22.84
CA GLY A 79 3.10 -0.58 -23.70
C GLY A 79 2.59 0.74 -23.13
N SER A 80 3.18 1.85 -23.57
CA SER A 80 2.77 3.21 -23.17
C SER A 80 1.64 3.76 -24.03
N SER A 81 1.21 3.00 -25.04
CA SER A 81 0.16 3.32 -25.99
C SER A 81 -0.35 2.04 -26.65
N VAL A 82 -1.53 2.11 -27.26
CA VAL A 82 -2.06 0.97 -28.04
C VAL A 82 -1.16 0.62 -29.21
N ASP A 83 -0.57 1.64 -29.85
CA ASP A 83 0.40 1.44 -30.93
C ASP A 83 1.61 0.63 -30.44
N GLU A 84 2.22 1.00 -29.30
CA GLU A 84 3.37 0.27 -28.74
C GLU A 84 3.01 -1.16 -28.30
N ALA A 85 1.83 -1.35 -27.70
CA ALA A 85 1.36 -2.67 -27.30
C ALA A 85 1.12 -3.57 -28.52
N LEU A 86 0.48 -3.06 -29.58
CA LEU A 86 0.28 -3.81 -30.82
C LEU A 86 1.60 -4.10 -31.54
N GLU A 87 2.54 -3.15 -31.58
CA GLU A 87 3.88 -3.40 -32.10
C GLU A 87 4.57 -4.58 -31.40
N LEU A 88 4.38 -4.69 -30.09
CA LEU A 88 4.92 -5.77 -29.27
C LEU A 88 4.21 -7.10 -29.55
N VAL A 89 2.89 -7.11 -29.50
CA VAL A 89 2.08 -8.33 -29.67
C VAL A 89 2.24 -8.91 -31.10
N ILE A 90 2.31 -8.04 -32.12
CA ILE A 90 2.53 -8.46 -33.52
C ILE A 90 4.00 -8.85 -33.76
N GLY A 91 4.93 -8.11 -33.15
CA GLY A 91 6.37 -8.30 -33.38
C GLY A 91 6.97 -9.46 -32.57
N LEU A 92 6.34 -9.85 -31.46
CA LEU A 92 6.71 -10.96 -30.59
C LEU A 92 5.50 -11.88 -30.34
N PRO A 93 5.04 -12.68 -31.31
CA PRO A 93 4.00 -13.68 -31.05
C PRO A 93 4.43 -14.61 -29.90
N GLY A 94 3.49 -14.89 -28.99
CA GLY A 94 3.80 -15.60 -27.75
C GLY A 94 4.50 -14.75 -26.68
N TRP A 95 4.40 -13.41 -26.72
CA TRP A 95 5.12 -12.47 -25.85
C TRP A 95 5.10 -12.81 -24.35
N ARG A 96 4.03 -13.46 -23.87
CA ARG A 96 3.88 -13.94 -22.48
C ARG A 96 5.05 -14.82 -22.04
N GLY A 97 5.61 -15.62 -22.96
CA GLY A 97 6.78 -16.47 -22.73
C GLY A 97 8.10 -15.69 -22.51
N TYR A 98 8.16 -14.42 -22.94
CA TYR A 98 9.37 -13.59 -22.88
C TYR A 98 9.42 -12.65 -21.67
N THR A 99 8.40 -12.68 -20.80
CA THR A 99 8.27 -11.78 -19.63
C THR A 99 9.44 -11.86 -18.64
N ARG A 100 10.18 -12.97 -18.65
CA ARG A 100 11.38 -13.19 -17.82
C ARG A 100 12.69 -12.79 -18.50
N LEU A 101 12.68 -12.54 -19.81
CA LEU A 101 13.89 -12.12 -20.54
C LEU A 101 14.25 -10.67 -20.21
N SER A 102 15.54 -10.39 -20.20
CA SER A 102 16.13 -9.06 -20.10
C SER A 102 17.06 -8.81 -21.29
N PRO A 103 17.25 -7.57 -21.76
CA PRO A 103 18.35 -7.23 -22.67
C PRO A 103 19.73 -7.74 -22.20
N ASP A 104 19.92 -7.88 -20.88
CA ASP A 104 21.16 -8.38 -20.27
C ASP A 104 21.38 -9.89 -20.48
N ASP A 105 20.35 -10.65 -20.88
CA ASP A 105 20.49 -12.08 -21.20
C ASP A 105 21.35 -12.34 -22.45
N GLY A 106 21.62 -11.29 -23.23
CA GLY A 106 22.40 -11.35 -24.47
C GLY A 106 21.56 -11.64 -25.70
N GLU A 107 21.94 -11.01 -26.81
CA GLU A 107 21.22 -11.08 -28.09
C GLU A 107 21.02 -12.52 -28.59
N GLU A 108 22.03 -13.38 -28.49
CA GLU A 108 21.97 -14.78 -28.94
C GLU A 108 20.87 -15.58 -28.23
N LYS A 109 20.77 -15.44 -26.89
CA LYS A 109 19.77 -16.14 -26.08
C LYS A 109 18.35 -15.66 -26.38
N ILE A 110 18.18 -14.34 -26.52
CA ILE A 110 16.88 -13.74 -26.85
C ILE A 110 16.42 -14.22 -28.23
N LEU A 111 17.30 -14.14 -29.24
CA LEU A 111 16.96 -14.56 -30.60
C LEU A 111 16.67 -16.06 -30.68
N ALA A 112 17.40 -16.90 -29.94
CA ALA A 112 17.13 -18.35 -29.89
C ALA A 112 15.75 -18.66 -29.29
N CYS A 113 15.40 -18.02 -28.17
CA CYS A 113 14.10 -18.22 -27.51
C CYS A 113 12.94 -17.77 -28.39
N VAL A 114 13.07 -16.60 -29.06
CA VAL A 114 12.04 -16.11 -29.98
C VAL A 114 11.94 -17.01 -31.22
N ALA A 115 13.06 -17.46 -31.78
CA ALA A 115 13.06 -18.36 -32.93
C ALA A 115 12.36 -19.69 -32.61
N GLU A 116 12.60 -20.27 -31.43
CA GLU A 116 11.94 -21.50 -30.98
C GLU A 116 10.42 -21.35 -30.94
N THR A 117 9.91 -20.31 -30.27
CA THR A 117 8.45 -20.06 -30.21
C THR A 117 7.86 -19.75 -31.58
N GLU A 118 8.56 -19.00 -32.43
CA GLU A 118 8.06 -18.75 -33.79
C GLU A 118 8.06 -19.99 -34.67
N ASP A 119 9.05 -20.87 -34.51
CA ASP A 119 9.11 -22.14 -35.24
C ASP A 119 7.96 -23.07 -34.80
N GLU A 120 7.66 -23.14 -33.51
CA GLU A 120 6.46 -23.84 -32.99
C GLU A 120 5.17 -23.29 -33.61
N ILE A 121 5.02 -21.97 -33.70
CA ILE A 121 3.85 -21.37 -34.34
C ILE A 121 3.80 -21.73 -35.83
N ARG A 122 4.95 -21.66 -36.54
CA ARG A 122 5.06 -22.00 -37.98
C ARG A 122 4.72 -23.45 -38.29
N GLU A 123 4.89 -24.38 -37.35
CA GLU A 123 4.46 -25.77 -37.51
C GLU A 123 2.94 -25.89 -37.68
N TYR A 124 2.17 -24.98 -37.09
CA TYR A 124 0.70 -24.99 -37.14
C TYR A 124 0.12 -23.94 -38.10
N TYR A 125 0.75 -22.77 -38.22
CA TYR A 125 0.25 -21.65 -39.01
C TYR A 125 1.39 -20.74 -39.50
N GLY A 126 1.41 -20.40 -40.80
CA GLY A 126 2.37 -19.45 -41.34
C GLY A 126 2.00 -18.02 -40.97
N ILE A 127 2.75 -17.37 -40.08
CA ILE A 127 2.44 -16.02 -39.55
C ILE A 127 3.12 -14.86 -40.31
N ASP A 128 4.10 -15.14 -41.17
CA ASP A 128 5.03 -14.12 -41.67
C ASP A 128 4.38 -13.14 -42.67
N GLU A 129 3.44 -13.61 -43.50
CA GLU A 129 2.73 -12.77 -44.49
C GLU A 129 1.72 -11.84 -43.80
N GLU A 130 0.92 -12.38 -42.90
CA GLU A 130 -0.06 -11.68 -42.06
C GLU A 130 0.62 -10.64 -41.18
N ARG A 131 1.76 -11.00 -40.57
CA ARG A 131 2.57 -10.07 -39.78
C ARG A 131 3.07 -8.92 -40.64
N ALA A 132 3.57 -9.21 -41.84
CA ALA A 132 4.08 -8.19 -42.75
C ALA A 132 2.96 -7.26 -43.23
N GLU A 133 1.79 -7.82 -43.56
CA GLU A 133 0.60 -7.07 -43.97
C GLU A 133 0.12 -6.14 -42.85
N LEU A 134 -0.19 -6.69 -41.67
CA LEU A 134 -0.74 -5.93 -40.56
C LEU A 134 0.22 -4.82 -40.11
N ARG A 135 1.52 -5.16 -39.97
CA ARG A 135 2.56 -4.18 -39.61
C ARG A 135 2.66 -3.04 -40.63
N ALA A 136 2.59 -3.35 -41.92
CA ALA A 136 2.65 -2.34 -42.97
C ALA A 136 1.40 -1.45 -42.98
N ALA A 137 0.21 -2.04 -42.79
CA ALA A 137 -1.06 -1.32 -42.74
C ALA A 137 -1.16 -0.37 -41.53
N LEU A 138 -0.64 -0.79 -40.37
CA LEU A 138 -0.59 0.03 -39.15
C LEU A 138 0.57 1.05 -39.16
N GLY A 139 1.46 0.99 -40.16
CA GLY A 139 2.59 1.92 -40.28
C GLY A 139 3.72 1.67 -39.27
N PHE A 140 3.80 0.47 -38.69
CA PHE A 140 4.78 0.13 -37.67
C PHE A 140 6.16 -0.18 -38.29
N PRO A 141 7.27 0.28 -37.69
CA PRO A 141 8.61 -0.01 -38.19
C PRO A 141 9.00 -1.47 -37.97
N LYS A 142 10.02 -1.95 -38.69
CA LYS A 142 10.61 -3.27 -38.41
C LYS A 142 11.56 -3.13 -37.22
N ARG A 143 11.24 -3.75 -36.09
CA ARG A 143 12.11 -3.84 -34.93
C ARG A 143 12.71 -5.24 -34.80
N SER A 144 13.88 -5.33 -34.19
CA SER A 144 14.45 -6.64 -33.84
C SER A 144 13.71 -7.22 -32.63
N PRO A 145 13.69 -8.55 -32.46
CA PRO A 145 13.14 -9.16 -31.25
C PRO A 145 13.80 -8.66 -29.96
N VAL A 146 15.12 -8.37 -30.00
CA VAL A 146 15.86 -7.80 -28.87
C VAL A 146 15.32 -6.42 -28.47
N GLU A 147 15.04 -5.55 -29.44
CA GLU A 147 14.46 -4.23 -29.16
C GLU A 147 13.07 -4.37 -28.53
N LEU A 148 12.25 -5.29 -29.05
CA LEU A 148 10.90 -5.54 -28.52
C LEU A 148 10.92 -6.15 -27.12
N VAL A 149 11.84 -7.07 -26.82
CA VAL A 149 12.03 -7.62 -25.46
C VAL A 149 12.48 -6.53 -24.49
N GLY A 150 13.37 -5.63 -24.92
CA GLY A 150 13.77 -4.48 -24.11
C GLY A 150 12.60 -3.54 -23.79
N ARG A 151 11.72 -3.30 -24.77
CA ARG A 151 10.48 -2.52 -24.58
C ARG A 151 9.49 -3.22 -23.65
N LEU A 152 9.26 -4.53 -23.84
CA LEU A 152 8.43 -5.34 -22.96
C LEU A 152 8.94 -5.24 -21.52
N ARG A 153 10.24 -5.44 -21.31
CA ARG A 153 10.87 -5.37 -19.99
C ARG A 153 10.68 -4.00 -19.34
N ALA A 154 10.88 -2.91 -20.10
CA ALA A 154 10.68 -1.55 -19.61
C ALA A 154 9.21 -1.25 -19.27
N ALA A 155 8.28 -1.76 -20.07
CA ALA A 155 6.85 -1.63 -19.82
C ALA A 155 6.44 -2.40 -18.54
N LEU A 156 6.86 -3.66 -18.40
CA LEU A 156 6.53 -4.48 -17.22
C LEU A 156 7.06 -3.88 -15.92
N LEU A 157 8.28 -3.30 -15.94
CA LEU A 157 8.86 -2.61 -14.78
C LEU A 157 8.08 -1.37 -14.32
N ARG A 158 7.25 -0.78 -15.20
CA ARG A 158 6.38 0.36 -14.86
C ARG A 158 5.03 -0.05 -14.27
N THR A 159 4.71 -1.34 -14.22
CA THR A 159 3.40 -1.81 -13.75
C THR A 159 3.10 -1.34 -12.34
N GLU A 160 4.07 -1.43 -11.44
CA GLU A 160 3.91 -1.00 -10.06
C GLU A 160 4.78 0.24 -9.79
N PRO A 161 4.25 1.22 -9.03
CA PRO A 161 3.01 1.15 -8.24
C PRO A 161 1.70 1.59 -8.93
N GLU A 162 1.74 2.27 -10.08
CA GLU A 162 0.59 3.04 -10.60
C GLU A 162 -0.54 2.18 -11.21
N PHE A 163 -0.21 0.97 -11.71
CA PHE A 163 -1.11 0.11 -12.49
C PHE A 163 -1.41 -1.22 -11.80
N VAL A 164 -1.39 -1.26 -10.47
CA VAL A 164 -1.83 -2.45 -9.72
C VAL A 164 -3.32 -2.68 -9.96
N LEU A 165 -3.62 -3.78 -10.64
CA LEU A 165 -4.97 -4.25 -10.90
C LEU A 165 -5.50 -5.00 -9.67
N LEU A 166 -6.71 -4.65 -9.25
CA LEU A 166 -7.42 -5.28 -8.15
C LEU A 166 -8.69 -5.94 -8.67
N ASN A 167 -9.00 -7.13 -8.16
CA ASN A 167 -10.35 -7.65 -8.19
C ASN A 167 -11.26 -6.68 -7.40
N ALA A 168 -12.33 -6.20 -8.02
CA ALA A 168 -13.18 -5.16 -7.43
C ALA A 168 -14.00 -5.66 -6.23
N ASP A 169 -14.33 -6.95 -6.21
CA ASP A 169 -15.12 -7.60 -5.17
C ASP A 169 -14.26 -8.02 -3.98
N GLU A 170 -13.18 -8.78 -4.23
CA GLU A 170 -12.31 -9.32 -3.19
C GLU A 170 -11.26 -8.31 -2.70
N GLY A 171 -10.88 -7.35 -3.56
CA GLY A 171 -9.82 -6.38 -3.29
C GLY A 171 -8.41 -6.95 -3.33
N CYS A 172 -8.22 -8.21 -3.72
CA CYS A 172 -6.92 -8.83 -3.92
C CYS A 172 -6.23 -8.23 -5.16
N ALA A 173 -4.91 -7.99 -5.09
CA ALA A 173 -4.17 -7.59 -6.28
C ALA A 173 -3.84 -8.77 -7.17
N TYR A 174 -3.92 -8.55 -8.47
CA TYR A 174 -3.41 -9.50 -9.46
C TYR A 174 -1.91 -9.68 -9.27
N ASP A 175 -1.43 -10.89 -9.53
CA ASP A 175 -0.01 -11.19 -9.59
C ASP A 175 0.66 -10.33 -10.66
N ARG A 176 1.85 -9.84 -10.36
CA ARG A 176 2.59 -9.00 -11.32
C ARG A 176 3.16 -9.86 -12.44
N ILE A 177 2.87 -9.50 -13.68
CA ILE A 177 3.57 -10.03 -14.84
C ILE A 177 4.95 -9.38 -14.94
N GLY A 178 5.99 -10.20 -15.04
CA GLY A 178 7.37 -9.74 -15.20
C GLY A 178 8.13 -9.58 -13.87
N PRO A 179 9.27 -8.87 -13.90
CA PRO A 179 10.14 -8.72 -12.73
C PRO A 179 9.53 -7.85 -11.65
N ALA A 180 10.03 -8.02 -10.42
CA ALA A 180 9.84 -7.01 -9.41
C ALA A 180 10.56 -5.70 -9.75
N GLY A 181 9.91 -4.59 -9.42
CA GLY A 181 10.58 -3.29 -9.33
C GLY A 181 11.64 -3.26 -8.23
N PRO A 182 12.33 -2.12 -8.05
CA PRO A 182 13.26 -1.95 -6.95
C PRO A 182 12.54 -2.14 -5.60
N PRO A 183 13.23 -2.66 -4.57
CA PRO A 183 12.65 -2.80 -3.24
C PRO A 183 12.23 -1.42 -2.70
N LEU A 184 11.16 -1.38 -1.90
CA LEU A 184 10.52 -0.16 -1.42
C LEU A 184 11.48 0.88 -0.83
N TRP A 185 12.50 0.43 -0.08
CA TRP A 185 13.48 1.31 0.55
C TRP A 185 14.33 2.12 -0.44
N GLU A 186 14.51 1.63 -1.67
CA GLU A 186 15.40 2.27 -2.65
C GLU A 186 14.85 3.62 -3.13
N PRO A 187 13.63 3.72 -3.70
CA PRO A 187 13.02 5.00 -4.03
C PRO A 187 12.78 5.87 -2.79
N VAL A 188 12.42 5.27 -1.65
CA VAL A 188 12.18 6.00 -0.38
C VAL A 188 13.44 6.69 0.14
N LEU A 189 14.61 6.05 0.04
CA LEU A 189 15.89 6.62 0.48
C LEU A 189 16.52 7.57 -0.55
N ALA A 190 16.05 7.59 -1.81
CA ALA A 190 16.68 8.37 -2.87
C ALA A 190 16.78 9.86 -2.52
N ALA A 191 15.72 10.46 -1.98
CA ALA A 191 15.70 11.86 -1.58
C ALA A 191 16.67 12.14 -0.40
N GLY A 192 16.69 11.28 0.62
CA GLY A 192 17.61 11.43 1.75
C GLY A 192 19.07 11.25 1.37
N ARG A 193 19.38 10.35 0.42
CA ARG A 193 20.75 10.20 -0.12
C ARG A 193 21.18 11.46 -0.87
N ALA A 194 20.29 12.07 -1.66
CA ALA A 194 20.56 13.32 -2.34
C ALA A 194 20.78 14.48 -1.35
N ASP A 195 19.95 14.57 -0.30
CA ASP A 195 20.10 15.56 0.76
C ASP A 195 21.39 15.37 1.55
N LEU A 196 21.72 14.14 1.93
CA LEU A 196 22.96 13.80 2.61
C LEU A 196 24.20 14.20 1.79
N ALA A 197 24.17 13.97 0.47
CA ALA A 197 25.24 14.40 -0.43
C ALA A 197 25.40 15.94 -0.42
N ARG A 198 24.31 16.70 -0.52
CA ARG A 198 24.33 18.17 -0.45
C ARG A 198 24.84 18.70 0.89
N LEU A 199 24.49 18.05 2.00
CA LEU A 199 25.00 18.41 3.32
C LEU A 199 26.53 18.24 3.40
N ARG A 200 27.06 17.14 2.85
CA ARG A 200 28.50 16.85 2.78
C ARG A 200 29.28 17.83 1.90
N GLU A 201 28.65 18.34 0.84
CA GLU A 201 29.21 19.40 -0.01
C GLU A 201 29.28 20.77 0.68
N GLY A 202 28.66 20.91 1.86
CA GLY A 202 28.65 22.16 2.62
C GLY A 202 27.63 23.18 2.10
N ASP A 203 26.59 22.75 1.38
CA ASP A 203 25.51 23.63 0.93
C ASP A 203 24.71 24.17 2.13
N ARG A 204 25.00 25.42 2.53
CA ARG A 204 24.33 26.10 3.65
C ARG A 204 22.82 26.21 3.48
N THR A 205 22.31 26.17 2.26
CA THR A 205 20.87 26.17 2.00
C THR A 205 20.29 24.80 2.36
N ALA A 206 20.90 23.71 1.89
CA ALA A 206 20.51 22.35 2.26
C ALA A 206 20.55 22.13 3.79
N TRP A 207 21.58 22.63 4.49
CA TRP A 207 21.68 22.54 5.95
C TRP A 207 20.49 23.13 6.70
N ARG A 208 19.92 24.21 6.17
CA ARG A 208 18.72 24.84 6.75
C ARG A 208 17.45 24.13 6.30
N GLU A 209 17.31 23.86 5.01
CA GLU A 209 16.11 23.23 4.46
C GLU A 209 15.87 21.84 5.04
N VAL A 210 16.91 20.99 5.05
CA VAL A 210 16.80 19.65 5.61
C VAL A 210 16.45 19.74 7.08
N ALA A 211 17.14 20.61 7.85
CA ALA A 211 16.96 20.66 9.30
C ALA A 211 15.61 21.25 9.74
N GLU A 212 15.00 22.16 8.97
CA GLU A 212 13.70 22.75 9.27
C GLU A 212 12.52 21.90 8.80
N ASP A 213 12.72 21.01 7.81
CA ASP A 213 11.71 20.09 7.31
C ASP A 213 11.80 18.72 8.02
N PRO A 214 10.80 18.33 8.85
CA PRO A 214 10.86 17.08 9.60
C PRO A 214 10.90 15.83 8.70
N VAL A 215 10.26 15.85 7.53
CA VAL A 215 10.29 14.72 6.59
C VAL A 215 11.69 14.59 6.01
N ARG A 216 12.27 15.68 5.51
CA ARG A 216 13.63 15.65 4.94
C ARG A 216 14.67 15.26 5.99
N ARG A 217 14.57 15.76 7.23
CA ARG A 217 15.46 15.30 8.33
C ARG A 217 15.37 13.80 8.53
N ARG A 218 14.16 13.27 8.67
CA ARG A 218 13.89 11.85 8.89
C ARG A 218 14.53 10.98 7.81
N ILE A 219 14.28 11.27 6.53
CA ILE A 219 14.84 10.48 5.42
C ILE A 219 16.36 10.64 5.32
N THR A 220 16.89 11.83 5.61
CA THR A 220 18.35 12.05 5.62
C THR A 220 19.05 11.27 6.73
N LEU A 221 18.47 11.22 7.94
CA LEU A 221 18.97 10.42 9.06
C LEU A 221 18.94 8.92 8.73
N ARG A 222 17.85 8.45 8.11
CA ARG A 222 17.75 7.07 7.62
C ARG A 222 18.77 6.78 6.51
N ALA A 223 19.01 7.70 5.58
CA ALA A 223 20.10 7.53 4.62
C ALA A 223 21.48 7.43 5.29
N ALA A 224 21.75 8.26 6.30
CA ALA A 224 22.99 8.21 7.09
C ALA A 224 23.13 6.91 7.92
N GLN A 225 22.01 6.34 8.40
CA GLN A 225 21.97 5.04 9.06
C GLN A 225 22.53 3.93 8.18
N PHE A 226 22.24 3.92 6.88
CA PHE A 226 22.73 2.85 6.01
C PHE A 226 24.11 3.15 5.41
N ASP A 227 24.45 4.42 5.23
CA ASP A 227 25.73 4.82 4.64
C ASP A 227 26.91 4.82 5.64
N ARG A 228 26.65 5.16 6.91
CA ARG A 228 27.61 5.14 8.05
C ARG A 228 28.92 5.94 7.85
N ALA A 229 29.01 6.86 6.89
CA ALA A 229 30.23 7.59 6.56
C ALA A 229 30.85 8.35 7.76
N GLU A 230 32.14 8.15 8.02
CA GLU A 230 32.83 8.70 9.20
C GLU A 230 32.86 10.23 9.29
N GLY A 231 32.79 10.92 8.16
CA GLY A 231 32.85 12.38 8.07
C GLY A 231 31.57 13.12 8.51
N ASP A 232 30.49 12.40 8.83
CA ASP A 232 29.17 13.02 9.05
C ASP A 232 28.95 13.56 10.47
N LEU A 233 29.95 13.55 11.35
CA LEU A 233 29.72 13.89 12.77
C LEU A 233 29.14 15.31 12.96
N GLU A 234 29.62 16.30 12.22
CA GLU A 234 29.12 17.68 12.34
C GLU A 234 27.66 17.81 11.88
N LEU A 235 27.30 17.19 10.75
CA LEU A 235 25.92 17.22 10.25
C LEU A 235 24.98 16.41 11.15
N LEU A 236 25.43 15.29 11.72
CA LEU A 236 24.63 14.50 12.66
C LEU A 236 24.34 15.28 13.96
N ARG A 237 25.33 16.00 14.50
CA ARG A 237 25.13 16.92 15.63
C ARG A 237 24.10 18.00 15.32
N HIS A 238 24.12 18.52 14.09
CA HIS A 238 23.17 19.54 13.64
C HIS A 238 21.75 19.00 13.53
N LEU A 239 21.57 17.84 12.89
CA LEU A 239 20.25 17.19 12.79
C LEU A 239 19.70 16.80 14.17
N LEU A 240 20.54 16.24 15.06
CA LEU A 240 20.15 15.88 16.43
C LEU A 240 19.56 17.08 17.20
N ARG A 241 20.19 18.27 17.10
CA ARG A 241 19.67 19.49 17.74
C ARG A 241 18.32 19.95 17.18
N HIS A 242 18.01 19.59 15.94
CA HIS A 242 16.71 19.92 15.35
C HIS A 242 15.63 18.90 15.72
N GLU A 243 15.99 17.65 16.00
CA GLU A 243 15.07 16.61 16.46
C GLU A 243 14.53 16.87 17.88
N THR A 244 15.29 17.55 18.75
CA THR A 244 14.85 17.88 20.12
C THR A 244 13.62 18.78 20.20
N ARG A 245 13.15 19.33 19.06
CA ARG A 245 11.87 20.06 18.99
C ARG A 245 10.66 19.15 19.12
N SER A 246 10.85 17.84 18.97
CA SER A 246 9.85 16.80 19.17
C SER A 246 10.17 16.02 20.45
N SER A 247 9.18 15.32 21.02
CA SER A 247 9.42 14.30 22.05
C SER A 247 10.23 13.12 21.45
N MET A 248 10.45 12.04 22.21
CA MET A 248 11.19 10.86 21.79
C MET A 248 10.61 10.16 20.54
N THR A 249 11.19 10.45 19.38
CA THR A 249 10.95 9.74 18.11
C THR A 249 12.07 8.74 17.81
N ASP A 250 11.80 7.80 16.90
CA ASP A 250 12.83 6.87 16.42
C ASP A 250 13.98 7.61 15.74
N GLU A 251 13.70 8.70 15.03
CA GLU A 251 14.71 9.54 14.38
C GLU A 251 15.57 10.33 15.38
N LEU A 252 15.00 10.84 16.47
CA LEU A 252 15.76 11.46 17.56
C LEU A 252 16.71 10.43 18.18
N ARG A 253 16.20 9.23 18.48
CA ARG A 253 17.01 8.15 19.03
C ARG A 253 18.10 7.72 18.05
N LEU A 254 17.78 7.58 16.77
CA LEU A 254 18.73 7.25 15.71
C LEU A 254 19.83 8.30 15.60
N ALA A 255 19.49 9.58 15.59
CA ALA A 255 20.47 10.66 15.53
C ALA A 255 21.43 10.63 16.74
N ALA A 256 20.91 10.40 17.94
CA ALA A 256 21.71 10.27 19.16
C ALA A 256 22.64 9.05 19.10
N VAL A 257 22.15 7.91 18.61
CA VAL A 257 22.94 6.69 18.40
C VAL A 257 24.05 6.92 17.37
N LEU A 258 23.74 7.54 16.22
CA LEU A 258 24.73 7.81 15.17
C LEU A 258 25.85 8.75 15.65
N VAL A 259 25.53 9.74 16.48
CA VAL A 259 26.53 10.58 17.15
C VAL A 259 27.35 9.75 18.15
N GLY A 260 26.69 8.98 19.03
CA GLY A 260 27.34 8.16 20.04
C GLY A 260 28.29 7.10 19.48
N LEU A 261 27.98 6.52 18.31
CA LEU A 261 28.83 5.54 17.63
C LEU A 261 30.20 6.09 17.22
N ARG A 262 30.34 7.42 17.06
CA ARG A 262 31.64 8.06 16.82
C ARG A 262 32.54 8.00 18.07
N GLY A 263 31.94 7.96 19.26
CA GLY A 263 32.62 7.90 20.55
C GLY A 263 33.49 9.12 20.84
N ASP A 264 33.13 10.28 20.28
CA ASP A 264 33.74 11.54 20.67
C ASP A 264 33.12 12.00 22.00
N THR A 265 33.88 11.92 23.08
CA THR A 265 33.41 12.31 24.42
C THR A 265 32.99 13.79 24.52
N ALA A 266 33.39 14.64 23.55
CA ALA A 266 32.88 16.01 23.44
C ALA A 266 31.38 16.09 23.13
N ASP A 267 30.76 14.99 22.69
CA ASP A 267 29.32 14.90 22.41
C ASP A 267 28.47 14.55 23.64
N LEU A 268 29.07 14.08 24.73
CA LEU A 268 28.33 13.74 25.94
C LEU A 268 27.46 14.89 26.47
N PRO A 269 27.92 16.16 26.52
CA PRO A 269 27.06 17.26 26.94
C PRO A 269 25.81 17.43 26.06
N LEU A 270 25.95 17.29 24.74
CA LEU A 270 24.83 17.39 23.80
C LEU A 270 23.85 16.23 23.99
N LEU A 271 24.34 15.00 24.11
CA LEU A 271 23.51 13.81 24.30
C LEU A 271 22.75 13.86 25.64
N LEU A 272 23.40 14.35 26.70
CA LEU A 272 22.76 14.57 27.99
C LEU A 272 21.74 15.70 27.93
N GLU A 273 22.02 16.81 27.23
CA GLU A 273 21.05 17.89 27.01
C GLU A 273 19.79 17.36 26.32
N VAL A 274 19.94 16.56 25.25
CA VAL A 274 18.82 15.91 24.57
C VAL A 274 18.04 15.01 25.52
N ARG A 275 18.73 14.16 26.29
CA ARG A 275 18.11 13.23 27.25
C ARG A 275 17.21 13.96 28.26
N GLU A 276 17.64 15.11 28.76
CA GLU A 276 16.92 15.88 29.79
C GLU A 276 15.82 16.79 29.24
N THR A 277 15.46 16.70 27.94
CA THR A 277 14.43 17.56 27.33
C THR A 277 13.03 17.30 27.93
N ASP A 278 12.62 16.04 28.03
CA ASP A 278 11.39 15.61 28.66
C ASP A 278 11.49 14.18 29.24
N PHE A 279 10.38 13.69 29.79
CA PHE A 279 10.33 12.36 30.39
C PHE A 279 10.56 11.24 29.36
N ASP A 280 9.99 11.37 28.16
CA ASP A 280 10.10 10.34 27.12
C ASP A 280 11.52 10.28 26.58
N THR A 281 12.21 11.43 26.44
CA THR A 281 13.62 11.48 26.06
C THR A 281 14.53 10.88 27.12
N ALA A 282 14.24 11.12 28.39
CA ALA A 282 14.99 10.55 29.51
C ALA A 282 14.87 9.03 29.57
N CYS A 283 13.67 8.49 29.30
CA CYS A 283 13.44 7.06 29.21
C CYS A 283 14.09 6.45 27.95
N GLY A 284 13.87 7.05 26.79
CA GLY A 284 14.29 6.48 25.52
C GLY A 284 15.78 6.63 25.21
N LEU A 285 16.50 7.53 25.88
CA LEU A 285 17.97 7.62 25.89
C LEU A 285 18.57 7.18 27.24
N GLY A 286 17.88 6.29 27.95
CA GLY A 286 18.38 5.70 29.18
C GLY A 286 19.76 5.03 28.98
N GLY A 287 20.59 5.07 30.01
CA GLY A 287 21.91 4.44 30.00
C GLY A 287 23.01 5.21 29.26
N ILE A 288 22.76 6.44 28.78
CA ILE A 288 23.83 7.34 28.34
C ILE A 288 24.88 7.47 29.45
N PRO A 289 26.19 7.32 29.15
CA PRO A 289 27.25 7.45 30.14
C PRO A 289 27.30 8.83 30.81
N GLU A 290 27.70 8.84 32.09
CA GLU A 290 27.84 10.06 32.87
C GLU A 290 29.06 10.91 32.45
N PRO A 291 29.10 12.21 32.78
CA PRO A 291 30.26 13.05 32.51
C PRO A 291 31.56 12.44 33.04
N GLY A 292 32.58 12.36 32.18
CA GLY A 292 33.88 11.73 32.50
C GLY A 292 34.00 10.26 32.06
N ALA A 293 32.95 9.68 31.46
CA ALA A 293 33.02 8.37 30.82
C ALA A 293 34.02 8.34 29.64
N SER A 294 34.49 7.15 29.30
CA SER A 294 35.42 6.96 28.19
C SER A 294 34.72 6.93 26.83
N ALA A 295 35.49 7.09 25.75
CA ALA A 295 35.01 6.91 24.39
C ALA A 295 34.44 5.50 24.15
N ASP A 296 34.98 4.49 24.83
CA ASP A 296 34.53 3.11 24.72
C ASP A 296 33.16 2.91 25.39
N ASP A 297 32.92 3.53 26.55
CA ASP A 297 31.63 3.50 27.24
C ASP A 297 30.53 4.12 26.36
N LEU A 298 30.82 5.25 25.72
CA LEU A 298 29.88 5.92 24.81
C LEU A 298 29.57 5.07 23.57
N LYS A 299 30.59 4.47 22.96
CA LYS A 299 30.41 3.55 21.82
C LYS A 299 29.64 2.30 22.22
N GLN A 300 29.87 1.76 23.42
CA GLN A 300 29.19 0.58 23.91
C GLN A 300 27.69 0.83 24.09
N TRP A 301 27.32 1.95 24.72
CA TRP A 301 25.92 2.37 24.83
C TRP A 301 25.27 2.51 23.45
N ALA A 302 25.91 3.23 22.53
CA ALA A 302 25.37 3.47 21.21
C ALA A 302 25.22 2.17 20.40
N ARG A 303 26.19 1.26 20.46
CA ARG A 303 26.12 -0.06 19.79
C ARG A 303 24.97 -0.92 20.31
N ALA A 304 24.75 -0.95 21.62
CA ALA A 304 23.66 -1.74 22.20
C ALA A 304 22.27 -1.27 21.71
N LEU A 305 22.09 0.05 21.55
CA LEU A 305 20.87 0.59 20.95
C LEU A 305 20.81 0.35 19.43
N ASP A 306 21.92 0.52 18.72
CA ASP A 306 22.00 0.31 17.27
C ASP A 306 21.66 -1.14 16.89
N GLU A 307 22.22 -2.11 17.62
CA GLU A 307 21.99 -3.55 17.45
C GLU A 307 20.56 -3.97 17.80
N SER A 308 19.90 -3.28 18.73
CA SER A 308 18.53 -3.61 19.12
C SER A 308 17.45 -2.93 18.29
N MET A 309 17.77 -1.83 17.59
CA MET A 309 16.74 -0.98 16.97
C MET A 309 16.95 -0.56 15.51
N PHE A 310 18.20 -0.43 15.02
CA PHE A 310 18.44 0.26 13.74
C PHE A 310 19.25 -0.57 12.74
N GLY A 311 20.39 -1.14 13.13
CA GLY A 311 21.24 -1.91 12.22
C GLY A 311 21.68 -1.15 10.94
N THR A 312 22.22 -1.88 9.96
CA THR A 312 22.82 -1.29 8.74
C THR A 312 22.28 -1.85 7.42
N ASP A 313 21.34 -2.80 7.49
CA ASP A 313 20.74 -3.41 6.30
C ASP A 313 19.32 -2.86 6.09
N PRO A 314 19.05 -2.12 5.01
CA PRO A 314 17.69 -1.65 4.70
C PRO A 314 16.66 -2.78 4.60
N MET A 315 17.06 -3.99 4.21
CA MET A 315 16.17 -5.15 4.14
C MET A 315 15.79 -5.70 5.52
N GLY A 316 16.53 -5.34 6.57
CA GLY A 316 16.24 -5.75 7.95
C GLY A 316 15.19 -4.87 8.64
N GLU A 317 14.87 -3.72 8.06
CA GLU A 317 13.82 -2.82 8.58
C GLU A 317 12.42 -3.37 8.26
N PRO A 318 11.46 -3.25 9.19
CA PRO A 318 10.07 -3.61 8.92
C PRO A 318 9.48 -2.89 7.71
N VAL A 319 8.59 -3.55 6.97
CA VAL A 319 7.87 -2.93 5.84
C VAL A 319 7.15 -1.65 6.26
N SER A 320 6.57 -1.63 7.47
CA SER A 320 5.92 -0.46 8.06
C SER A 320 6.83 0.77 8.14
N THR A 321 8.12 0.59 8.42
CA THR A 321 9.09 1.70 8.42
C THR A 321 9.10 2.36 7.05
N TRP A 322 9.19 1.57 5.99
CA TRP A 322 9.30 2.08 4.63
C TRP A 322 7.99 2.65 4.09
N THR A 323 6.84 2.06 4.44
CA THR A 323 5.53 2.59 4.03
C THR A 323 5.21 3.91 4.73
N ASP A 324 5.60 4.08 5.99
CA ASP A 324 5.48 5.36 6.70
C ASP A 324 6.35 6.44 6.06
N LEU A 325 7.61 6.12 5.76
CA LEU A 325 8.51 7.06 5.09
C LEU A 325 8.07 7.41 3.65
N ALA A 326 7.48 6.46 2.94
CA ALA A 326 6.89 6.70 1.63
C ALA A 326 5.69 7.66 1.74
N ARG A 327 4.80 7.43 2.73
CA ARG A 327 3.63 8.27 2.99
C ARG A 327 4.03 9.71 3.33
N ASP A 328 4.99 9.89 4.24
CA ASP A 328 5.50 11.20 4.65
C ASP A 328 6.07 12.00 3.47
N GLN A 329 6.66 11.33 2.48
CA GLN A 329 7.19 11.93 1.25
C GLN A 329 6.13 12.15 0.16
N GLY A 330 4.87 11.77 0.40
CA GLY A 330 3.80 11.85 -0.60
C GLY A 330 3.88 10.76 -1.68
N MET A 331 4.66 9.70 -1.48
CA MET A 331 4.73 8.53 -2.36
C MET A 331 3.56 7.57 -2.07
N THR A 332 2.33 8.09 -2.16
CA THR A 332 1.10 7.42 -1.72
C THR A 332 0.87 6.08 -2.43
N ASP A 333 1.05 6.02 -3.75
CA ASP A 333 0.80 4.80 -4.53
C ASP A 333 1.81 3.71 -4.18
N LEU A 334 3.08 4.10 -3.98
CA LEU A 334 4.14 3.20 -3.57
C LEU A 334 3.88 2.61 -2.18
N ALA A 335 3.45 3.44 -1.21
CA ALA A 335 3.03 2.97 0.11
C ALA A 335 1.80 2.05 0.02
N ARG A 336 0.79 2.43 -0.77
CA ARG A 336 -0.44 1.65 -0.95
C ARG A 336 -0.16 0.26 -1.48
N VAL A 337 0.66 0.13 -2.54
CA VAL A 337 0.97 -1.16 -3.14
C VAL A 337 1.69 -2.08 -2.16
N ALA A 338 2.66 -1.56 -1.41
CA ALA A 338 3.34 -2.35 -0.39
C ALA A 338 2.38 -2.90 0.68
N LEU A 339 1.46 -2.07 1.17
CA LEU A 339 0.43 -2.48 2.14
C LEU A 339 -0.57 -3.49 1.53
N ILE A 340 -0.96 -3.32 0.26
CA ILE A 340 -1.85 -4.27 -0.44
C ILE A 340 -1.18 -5.63 -0.54
N ARG A 341 0.09 -5.68 -0.96
CA ARG A 341 0.85 -6.93 -1.06
C ARG A 341 1.02 -7.60 0.30
N GLU A 342 1.24 -6.83 1.37
CA GLU A 342 1.29 -7.37 2.73
C GLU A 342 -0.07 -7.94 3.18
N LEU A 343 -1.17 -7.26 2.87
CA LEU A 343 -2.52 -7.74 3.16
C LEU A 343 -2.87 -9.01 2.37
N ASP A 344 -2.54 -9.05 1.07
CA ASP A 344 -2.73 -10.21 0.21
C ASP A 344 -1.98 -11.44 0.73
N ASP A 345 -0.73 -11.24 1.13
CA ASP A 345 0.10 -12.27 1.75
C ASP A 345 -0.55 -12.87 3.02
N ILE A 346 -1.12 -12.03 3.88
CA ILE A 346 -1.82 -12.48 5.11
C ILE A 346 -3.16 -13.14 4.77
N PHE A 347 -3.87 -12.62 3.75
CA PHE A 347 -5.14 -13.16 3.30
C PHE A 347 -4.98 -14.58 2.74
N LEU A 348 -3.96 -14.79 1.90
CA LEU A 348 -3.62 -16.08 1.32
C LEU A 348 -3.05 -17.05 2.37
N ASP A 349 -2.22 -16.57 3.30
CA ASP A 349 -1.62 -17.39 4.36
C ASP A 349 -1.66 -16.72 5.74
N GLN A 350 -2.74 -16.98 6.48
CA GLN A 350 -2.90 -16.53 7.86
C GLN A 350 -1.84 -17.11 8.83
N SER A 351 -1.08 -18.13 8.43
CA SER A 351 0.02 -18.65 9.25
C SER A 351 1.12 -17.62 9.47
N ARG A 352 1.22 -16.61 8.59
CA ARG A 352 2.10 -15.44 8.75
C ARG A 352 1.82 -14.62 10.02
N LEU A 353 0.61 -14.71 10.58
CA LEU A 353 0.27 -14.06 11.84
C LEU A 353 0.75 -14.84 13.08
N ARG A 354 1.30 -16.05 12.91
CA ARG A 354 1.75 -16.87 14.04
C ARG A 354 3.15 -16.46 14.48
N ARG A 355 3.34 -16.41 15.80
CA ARG A 355 4.68 -16.27 16.38
C ARG A 355 5.36 -17.63 16.49
N PRO A 356 6.68 -17.73 16.23
CA PRO A 356 7.44 -18.95 16.46
C PRO A 356 7.28 -19.50 17.89
N GLU A 357 7.21 -18.61 18.88
CA GLU A 357 7.10 -18.96 20.31
C GLU A 357 5.68 -19.36 20.74
N ALA A 358 4.66 -19.06 19.91
CA ALA A 358 3.25 -19.33 20.21
C ALA A 358 2.50 -19.77 18.93
N PRO A 359 2.80 -20.96 18.37
CA PRO A 359 2.32 -21.37 17.04
C PRO A 359 0.81 -21.62 16.94
N ARG A 360 0.10 -21.61 18.07
CA ARG A 360 -1.38 -21.76 18.11
C ARG A 360 -2.12 -20.44 18.24
N THR A 361 -1.42 -19.33 18.47
CA THR A 361 -2.02 -18.01 18.67
C THR A 361 -1.67 -17.10 17.50
N LEU A 362 -2.68 -16.47 16.91
CA LEU A 362 -2.50 -15.47 15.87
C LEU A 362 -2.24 -14.10 16.53
N THR A 363 -1.21 -13.40 16.07
CA THR A 363 -1.00 -11.99 16.40
C THR A 363 -1.73 -11.16 15.36
N THR A 364 -2.92 -10.65 15.70
CA THR A 364 -3.77 -9.90 14.76
C THR A 364 -3.46 -8.41 14.70
N ALA A 365 -2.52 -7.91 15.53
CA ALA A 365 -2.09 -6.52 15.54
C ALA A 365 -1.61 -5.97 14.18
N PRO A 366 -0.91 -6.74 13.31
CA PRO A 366 -0.59 -6.28 11.96
C PRO A 366 -1.83 -5.91 11.13
N LEU A 367 -2.93 -6.65 11.25
CA LEU A 367 -4.15 -6.36 10.49
C LEU A 367 -4.83 -5.07 10.94
N SER A 368 -4.85 -4.77 12.24
CA SER A 368 -5.38 -3.48 12.71
C SER A 368 -4.45 -2.31 12.35
N GLY A 369 -3.13 -2.56 12.30
CA GLY A 369 -2.15 -1.63 11.73
C GLY A 369 -2.45 -1.33 10.26
N LEU A 370 -2.56 -2.37 9.42
CA LEU A 370 -2.88 -2.24 8.00
C LEU A 370 -4.20 -1.49 7.77
N ALA A 371 -5.26 -1.81 8.51
CA ALA A 371 -6.54 -1.12 8.40
C ALA A 371 -6.39 0.39 8.62
N ARG A 372 -5.70 0.79 9.70
CA ARG A 372 -5.41 2.20 9.99
C ARG A 372 -4.52 2.84 8.93
N ASP A 373 -3.48 2.16 8.49
CA ASP A 373 -2.53 2.69 7.51
C ASP A 373 -3.22 2.93 6.15
N PHE A 374 -4.18 2.08 5.76
CA PHE A 374 -5.04 2.32 4.60
C PHE A 374 -6.01 3.49 4.80
N GLU A 375 -6.61 3.63 5.99
CA GLU A 375 -7.45 4.80 6.30
C GLU A 375 -6.66 6.11 6.18
N GLU A 376 -5.43 6.14 6.69
CA GLU A 376 -4.53 7.30 6.60
C GLU A 376 -4.15 7.63 5.15
N LEU A 377 -4.08 6.63 4.27
CA LEU A 377 -3.90 6.81 2.82
C LEU A 377 -5.21 7.17 2.08
N GLY A 378 -6.36 7.10 2.75
CA GLY A 378 -7.67 7.29 2.14
C GLY A 378 -8.18 6.11 1.30
N ASP A 379 -7.53 4.94 1.38
CA ASP A 379 -7.95 3.71 0.68
C ASP A 379 -8.98 2.93 1.53
N LEU A 380 -10.19 3.49 1.58
CA LEU A 380 -11.28 2.94 2.38
C LEU A 380 -11.66 1.49 1.99
N PRO A 381 -11.67 1.09 0.69
CA PRO A 381 -11.88 -0.31 0.32
C PRO A 381 -10.87 -1.29 0.94
N GLN A 382 -9.58 -0.97 0.91
CA GLN A 382 -8.56 -1.85 1.51
C GLN A 382 -8.58 -1.79 3.04
N ALA A 383 -8.87 -0.63 3.63
CA ALA A 383 -9.10 -0.51 5.08
C ALA A 383 -10.25 -1.41 5.55
N LEU A 384 -11.37 -1.43 4.81
CA LEU A 384 -12.50 -2.33 5.07
C LEU A 384 -12.08 -3.80 4.98
N ARG A 385 -11.33 -4.18 3.94
CA ARG A 385 -10.86 -5.55 3.74
C ARG A 385 -9.98 -6.01 4.90
N ALA A 386 -9.00 -5.21 5.30
CA ALA A 386 -8.15 -5.48 6.46
C ALA A 386 -8.97 -5.58 7.76
N GLN A 387 -9.92 -4.66 7.96
CA GLN A 387 -10.76 -4.63 9.16
C GLN A 387 -11.74 -5.81 9.24
N HIS A 388 -12.28 -6.27 8.11
CA HIS A 388 -13.11 -7.47 8.05
C HIS A 388 -12.32 -8.70 8.49
N LEU A 389 -11.11 -8.89 7.94
CA LEU A 389 -10.24 -10.00 8.32
C LEU A 389 -9.83 -9.90 9.80
N TYR A 390 -9.46 -8.70 10.26
CA TYR A 390 -9.15 -8.46 11.67
C TYR A 390 -10.32 -8.85 12.59
N ALA A 391 -11.53 -8.40 12.29
CA ALA A 391 -12.73 -8.68 13.09
C ALA A 391 -13.10 -10.17 13.12
N ALA A 392 -12.87 -10.89 12.01
CA ALA A 392 -13.15 -12.33 11.91
C ALA A 392 -12.19 -13.18 12.76
N LEU A 393 -10.99 -12.69 13.04
CA LEU A 393 -9.95 -13.40 13.79
C LEU A 393 -9.91 -13.08 15.28
N GLN A 394 -10.78 -12.19 15.78
CA GLN A 394 -10.84 -11.89 17.21
C GLN A 394 -11.52 -13.01 18.00
N GLU A 395 -10.92 -13.39 19.13
CA GLU A 395 -11.41 -14.48 19.97
C GLU A 395 -12.23 -14.00 21.16
N THR A 396 -11.85 -12.88 21.79
CA THR A 396 -12.56 -12.37 22.97
C THR A 396 -13.77 -11.55 22.57
N ALA A 397 -14.82 -11.59 23.40
CA ALA A 397 -16.04 -10.82 23.16
C ALA A 397 -15.77 -9.31 23.10
N TRP A 398 -14.84 -8.82 23.93
CA TRP A 398 -14.38 -7.43 23.92
C TRP A 398 -13.74 -7.06 22.58
N ASP A 399 -12.78 -7.86 22.10
CA ASP A 399 -12.05 -7.56 20.87
C ASP A 399 -12.96 -7.68 19.65
N GLN A 400 -13.86 -8.68 19.63
CA GLN A 400 -14.89 -8.81 18.58
C GLN A 400 -15.81 -7.60 18.55
N ALA A 401 -16.33 -7.15 19.69
CA ALA A 401 -17.20 -5.98 19.76
C ALA A 401 -16.47 -4.70 19.32
N SER A 402 -15.23 -4.51 19.77
CA SER A 402 -14.38 -3.38 19.39
C SER A 402 -14.09 -3.37 17.88
N ALA A 403 -13.65 -4.51 17.33
CA ALA A 403 -13.33 -4.66 15.92
C ALA A 403 -14.55 -4.47 15.02
N ARG A 404 -15.70 -5.06 15.37
CA ARG A 404 -16.96 -4.89 14.61
C ARG A 404 -17.52 -3.48 14.70
N ARG A 405 -17.31 -2.77 15.82
CA ARG A 405 -17.65 -1.35 15.92
C ARG A 405 -16.82 -0.51 14.96
N THR A 406 -15.51 -0.76 14.87
CA THR A 406 -14.65 -0.09 13.89
C THR A 406 -15.04 -0.45 12.46
N LEU A 407 -15.39 -1.71 12.20
CA LEU A 407 -15.89 -2.14 10.89
C LEU A 407 -17.17 -1.38 10.49
N ALA A 408 -18.16 -1.30 11.38
CA ALA A 408 -19.39 -0.56 11.12
C ALA A 408 -19.15 0.92 10.82
N ARG A 409 -18.17 1.55 11.49
CA ARG A 409 -17.74 2.92 11.18
C ARG A 409 -17.25 3.04 9.74
N LEU A 410 -16.34 2.16 9.32
CA LEU A 410 -15.79 2.16 7.96
C LEU A 410 -16.86 1.87 6.92
N GLU A 411 -17.75 0.92 7.19
CA GLU A 411 -18.87 0.58 6.28
C GLU A 411 -19.80 1.78 6.11
N ARG A 412 -20.08 2.51 7.20
CA ARG A 412 -20.86 3.76 7.15
C ARG A 412 -20.14 4.83 6.33
N GLU A 413 -18.84 5.04 6.56
CA GLU A 413 -18.02 6.01 5.83
C GLU A 413 -17.94 5.67 4.33
N ALA A 414 -17.99 4.39 3.97
CA ALA A 414 -18.05 3.91 2.60
C ALA A 414 -19.46 3.95 1.98
N GLY A 415 -20.47 4.42 2.72
CA GLY A 415 -21.87 4.44 2.27
C GLY A 415 -22.55 3.05 2.25
N ARG A 416 -21.90 2.01 2.79
CA ARG A 416 -22.43 0.63 2.87
C ARG A 416 -23.33 0.47 4.10
N LEU A 417 -24.38 1.29 4.17
CA LEU A 417 -25.21 1.47 5.38
C LEU A 417 -25.88 0.20 5.89
N SER A 418 -26.28 -0.72 4.99
CA SER A 418 -26.87 -2.00 5.40
C SER A 418 -25.85 -2.90 6.10
N GLN A 419 -24.63 -2.99 5.55
CA GLN A 419 -23.54 -3.77 6.15
C GLN A 419 -23.15 -3.20 7.52
N ALA A 420 -23.09 -1.86 7.63
CA ALA A 420 -22.87 -1.18 8.91
C ALA A 420 -23.92 -1.54 9.96
N ALA A 421 -25.20 -1.67 9.56
CA ALA A 421 -26.28 -2.06 10.46
C ALA A 421 -26.15 -3.51 10.94
N ASP A 422 -25.75 -4.42 10.05
CA ASP A 422 -25.48 -5.83 10.35
C ASP A 422 -24.28 -5.98 11.29
N SER A 423 -23.19 -5.25 11.05
CA SER A 423 -22.02 -5.19 11.94
C SER A 423 -22.39 -4.71 13.34
N LEU A 424 -23.22 -3.66 13.46
CA LEU A 424 -23.70 -3.19 14.77
C LEU A 424 -24.69 -4.17 15.43
N ALA A 425 -25.47 -4.93 14.65
CA ALA A 425 -26.29 -6.02 15.19
C ALA A 425 -25.42 -7.09 15.84
N ALA A 426 -24.35 -7.50 15.15
CA ALA A 426 -23.39 -8.45 15.67
C ALA A 426 -22.63 -7.94 16.91
N VAL A 427 -22.45 -6.62 17.06
CA VAL A 427 -21.95 -6.01 18.32
C VAL A 427 -22.97 -6.18 19.45
N ARG A 428 -24.25 -5.88 19.20
CA ARG A 428 -25.31 -6.03 20.21
C ARG A 428 -25.47 -7.48 20.67
N ASP A 429 -25.38 -8.43 19.76
CA ASP A 429 -25.43 -9.85 20.08
C ASP A 429 -24.26 -10.27 21.00
N ALA A 430 -23.05 -9.76 20.74
CA ALA A 430 -21.88 -9.97 21.59
C ALA A 430 -22.05 -9.33 22.99
N LEU A 431 -22.69 -8.17 23.10
CA LEU A 431 -23.00 -7.55 24.39
C LEU A 431 -24.04 -8.35 25.20
N ALA A 432 -25.05 -8.90 24.52
CA ALA A 432 -26.12 -9.67 25.16
C ALA A 432 -25.67 -11.07 25.59
N ALA A 433 -24.82 -11.72 24.80
CA ALA A 433 -24.33 -13.08 25.02
C ALA A 433 -22.82 -13.17 24.79
N PRO A 434 -21.98 -12.60 25.68
CA PRO A 434 -20.55 -12.43 25.44
C PRO A 434 -19.76 -13.75 25.37
N GLY A 435 -20.29 -14.86 25.88
CA GLY A 435 -19.58 -16.16 25.87
C GLY A 435 -18.36 -16.24 26.80
N ASP A 436 -17.78 -15.10 27.21
CA ASP A 436 -16.68 -14.97 28.16
C ASP A 436 -16.91 -13.81 29.16
N GLY A 437 -15.92 -13.55 30.03
CA GLY A 437 -15.97 -12.50 31.06
C GLY A 437 -15.37 -11.15 30.66
N SER A 438 -14.89 -10.98 29.43
CA SER A 438 -14.13 -9.79 28.98
C SER A 438 -15.00 -8.53 28.96
N LEU A 439 -16.30 -8.66 28.69
CA LEU A 439 -17.24 -7.55 28.62
C LEU A 439 -17.84 -7.13 29.98
N ARG A 440 -17.42 -7.69 31.12
CA ARG A 440 -18.06 -7.44 32.44
C ARG A 440 -18.22 -5.96 32.85
N CYS A 441 -17.37 -5.07 32.34
CA CYS A 441 -17.38 -3.65 32.69
C CYS A 441 -17.58 -2.73 31.47
N TRP A 442 -18.09 -3.24 30.34
CA TRP A 442 -18.18 -2.49 29.09
C TRP A 442 -18.98 -1.17 29.23
N GLN A 443 -19.92 -1.10 30.18
CA GLN A 443 -20.74 0.07 30.49
C GLN A 443 -20.00 1.19 31.25
N GLN A 444 -18.85 0.87 31.88
CA GLN A 444 -18.08 1.80 32.73
C GLN A 444 -16.85 2.38 32.03
N VAL A 445 -16.56 1.91 30.82
CA VAL A 445 -15.35 2.20 30.05
C VAL A 445 -15.71 2.79 28.70
N ASN A 446 -14.71 3.35 28.01
CA ASN A 446 -14.93 4.06 26.74
C ASN A 446 -15.58 3.19 25.65
N LEU A 447 -15.47 1.86 25.71
CA LEU A 447 -16.07 0.97 24.71
C LEU A 447 -17.59 1.14 24.59
N GLY A 448 -18.34 1.11 25.69
CA GLY A 448 -19.79 1.30 25.67
C GLY A 448 -20.21 2.65 25.08
N ARG A 449 -19.43 3.69 25.40
CA ARG A 449 -19.61 5.01 24.80
C ARG A 449 -19.41 4.97 23.29
N PHE A 450 -18.30 4.40 22.83
CA PHE A 450 -17.97 4.33 21.42
C PHE A 450 -18.97 3.49 20.60
N ILE A 451 -19.55 2.46 21.20
CA ILE A 451 -20.60 1.64 20.58
C ILE A 451 -21.88 2.46 20.42
N ALA A 452 -22.37 3.11 21.48
CA ALA A 452 -23.59 3.93 21.41
C ALA A 452 -23.43 5.10 20.43
N GLU A 453 -22.27 5.75 20.43
CA GLU A 453 -21.95 6.84 19.51
C GLU A 453 -22.04 6.41 18.04
N GLU A 454 -21.55 5.22 17.71
CA GLU A 454 -21.61 4.69 16.34
C GLU A 454 -23.04 4.33 15.91
N HIS A 455 -23.87 3.81 16.84
CA HIS A 455 -25.29 3.58 16.57
C HIS A 455 -26.02 4.88 16.20
N TYR A 456 -25.81 5.96 16.96
CA TYR A 456 -26.42 7.25 16.64
C TYR A 456 -25.91 7.83 15.32
N ARG A 457 -24.61 7.70 15.01
CA ARG A 457 -24.06 8.15 13.72
C ARG A 457 -24.66 7.40 12.54
N LEU A 458 -24.81 6.08 12.63
CA LEU A 458 -25.44 5.30 11.57
C LEU A 458 -26.94 5.63 11.45
N THR A 459 -27.64 5.88 12.55
CA THR A 459 -29.04 6.35 12.51
C THR A 459 -29.17 7.66 11.74
N LEU A 460 -28.27 8.63 11.97
CA LEU A 460 -28.25 9.89 11.22
C LEU A 460 -27.99 9.65 9.73
N ALA A 461 -27.06 8.76 9.39
CA ALA A 461 -26.75 8.41 8.00
C ALA A 461 -27.94 7.75 7.28
N LEU A 462 -28.63 6.81 7.95
CA LEU A 462 -29.85 6.17 7.44
C LEU A 462 -30.98 7.19 7.22
N ALA A 463 -31.19 8.11 8.18
CA ALA A 463 -32.18 9.18 8.03
C ALA A 463 -31.84 10.12 6.86
N ALA A 464 -30.56 10.49 6.70
CA ALA A 464 -30.10 11.30 5.57
C ALA A 464 -30.25 10.59 4.22
N ALA A 465 -30.08 9.27 4.18
CA ALA A 465 -30.26 8.44 3.00
C ALA A 465 -31.74 8.11 2.68
N GLY A 466 -32.70 8.66 3.42
CA GLY A 466 -34.13 8.41 3.18
C GLY A 466 -34.60 7.02 3.62
N ARG A 467 -33.95 6.41 4.62
CA ARG A 467 -34.31 5.09 5.20
C ARG A 467 -34.90 5.25 6.62
N PRO A 468 -36.08 5.88 6.79
CA PRO A 468 -36.60 6.28 8.11
C PRO A 468 -37.01 5.11 9.01
N GLU A 469 -37.51 4.00 8.45
CA GLU A 469 -37.87 2.81 9.22
C GLU A 469 -36.64 2.20 9.91
N GLU A 470 -35.56 2.03 9.16
CA GLU A 470 -34.30 1.48 9.67
C GLU A 470 -33.64 2.43 10.67
N ALA A 471 -33.67 3.74 10.39
CA ALA A 471 -33.20 4.74 11.33
C ALA A 471 -33.95 4.66 12.67
N ARG A 472 -35.27 4.41 12.68
CA ARG A 472 -36.06 4.25 13.92
C ARG A 472 -35.70 2.99 14.69
N VAL A 473 -35.55 1.86 14.00
CA VAL A 473 -35.13 0.59 14.63
C VAL A 473 -33.76 0.78 15.28
N LEU A 474 -32.81 1.38 14.56
CA LEU A 474 -31.47 1.59 15.08
C LEU A 474 -31.42 2.64 16.19
N LEU A 475 -32.25 3.70 16.14
CA LEU A 475 -32.39 4.65 17.25
C LEU A 475 -32.86 3.97 18.54
N THR A 476 -33.85 3.08 18.43
CA THR A 476 -34.36 2.33 19.59
C THR A 476 -33.26 1.47 20.21
N ALA A 477 -32.44 0.82 19.37
CA ALA A 477 -31.28 0.06 19.84
C ALA A 477 -30.21 0.96 20.49
N ALA A 478 -29.94 2.13 19.92
CA ALA A 478 -28.99 3.10 20.48
C ALA A 478 -29.41 3.58 21.87
N ASP A 479 -30.70 3.90 22.05
CA ASP A 479 -31.26 4.35 23.33
C ASP A 479 -31.23 3.25 24.40
N ALA A 480 -31.42 1.99 24.00
CA ALA A 480 -31.29 0.86 24.92
C ALA A 480 -29.86 0.74 25.45
N ILE A 481 -28.86 0.84 24.57
CA ILE A 481 -27.44 0.82 24.95
C ILE A 481 -27.10 2.02 25.86
N LEU A 482 -27.56 3.23 25.50
CA LEU A 482 -27.36 4.43 26.31
C LEU A 482 -27.93 4.28 27.72
N GLY A 483 -29.07 3.61 27.87
CA GLY A 483 -29.72 3.34 29.16
C GLY A 483 -28.93 2.40 30.09
N GLU A 484 -28.00 1.61 29.54
CA GLU A 484 -27.13 0.72 30.31
C GLU A 484 -25.79 1.37 30.72
N LEU A 485 -25.43 2.50 30.10
CA LEU A 485 -24.14 3.16 30.36
C LEU A 485 -24.10 3.82 31.75
N SER A 486 -22.91 3.86 32.33
CA SER A 486 -22.65 4.70 33.51
C SER A 486 -22.87 6.18 33.19
N GLU A 487 -23.21 6.99 34.20
CA GLU A 487 -23.51 8.42 34.02
C GLU A 487 -22.37 9.18 33.32
N ASN A 488 -21.13 8.89 33.69
CA ASN A 488 -19.94 9.49 33.06
C ASN A 488 -19.83 9.15 31.58
N ALA A 489 -20.11 7.91 31.18
CA ALA A 489 -20.04 7.51 29.78
C ALA A 489 -21.22 8.07 28.98
N ALA A 490 -22.42 8.08 29.56
CA ALA A 490 -23.64 8.62 28.96
C ALA A 490 -23.55 10.13 28.69
N ASN A 491 -22.97 10.90 29.62
CA ASN A 491 -22.80 12.35 29.48
C ASN A 491 -22.10 12.75 28.17
N GLY A 492 -21.13 11.95 27.71
CA GLY A 492 -20.38 12.22 26.48
C GLY A 492 -21.16 12.04 25.17
N ILE A 493 -22.41 11.56 25.20
CA ILE A 493 -23.20 11.20 24.00
C ILE A 493 -24.60 11.83 24.01
N ARG A 494 -25.08 12.37 25.14
CA ARG A 494 -26.45 12.92 25.25
C ARG A 494 -26.79 13.94 24.17
N GLU A 495 -25.89 14.85 23.85
CA GLU A 495 -26.09 15.84 22.78
C GLU A 495 -26.29 15.17 21.40
N LEU A 496 -25.48 14.14 21.10
CA LEU A 496 -25.63 13.38 19.87
C LEU A 496 -26.96 12.62 19.84
N ALA A 497 -27.37 12.02 20.95
CA ALA A 497 -28.64 11.30 21.08
C ALA A 497 -29.84 12.23 20.83
N GLU A 498 -29.87 13.39 21.48
CA GLU A 498 -30.93 14.40 21.34
C GLU A 498 -31.03 14.89 19.89
N ARG A 499 -29.89 15.24 19.28
CA ARG A 499 -29.83 15.66 17.88
C ARG A 499 -30.33 14.57 16.93
N THR A 500 -29.97 13.32 17.19
CA THR A 500 -30.39 12.17 16.37
C THR A 500 -31.90 11.93 16.48
N ALA A 501 -32.45 11.97 17.68
CA ALA A 501 -33.89 11.84 17.92
C ALA A 501 -34.70 12.99 17.30
N ALA A 502 -34.17 14.22 17.28
CA ALA A 502 -34.77 15.33 16.55
C ALA A 502 -34.79 15.06 15.04
N ARG A 503 -33.64 14.66 14.46
CA ARG A 503 -33.54 14.41 13.02
C ARG A 503 -34.44 13.28 12.53
N VAL A 504 -34.52 12.17 13.27
CA VAL A 504 -35.41 11.06 12.90
C VAL A 504 -36.87 11.51 12.93
N ARG A 505 -37.28 12.38 13.86
CA ARG A 505 -38.65 12.94 13.90
C ARG A 505 -38.97 13.85 12.72
N GLU A 506 -38.00 14.58 12.17
CA GLU A 506 -38.19 15.47 11.02
C GLU A 506 -38.34 14.75 9.68
N VAL A 507 -37.75 13.55 9.56
CA VAL A 507 -37.75 12.77 8.31
C VAL A 507 -38.95 11.79 8.26
N ASN A 508 -39.72 11.69 9.35
CA ASN A 508 -41.05 11.08 9.38
C ASN A 508 -42.11 12.12 9.01
#